data_AF-A0A2P5DJ08-F1
#
_entry.id   AF-A0A2P5DJ08-F1
#
_cell.length_a   1.000
_cell.length_b   1.000
_cell.length_c   1.000
_cell.angle_alpha   90.00
_cell.angle_beta   90.00
_cell.angle_gamma   90.00
#
_symmetry.space_group_name_H-M   'P 1'
#
loop_
_entity.id
_entity.type
_entity.pdbx_description
1 polymer ?
#
loop_
_entity_poly.entity_id
_entity_poly.type
_entity_poly.pdbx_seq_one_letter_code
_entity_poly.pdbx_strand_id
1 'polypeptide(L)'
;MCPNYGFVYFYYSELISGQLGNATLGIGNNDGLYYVLLRDYDAHAAVACMNRSAKLSARWIGDHGFSIGIDDIQPSQGYRDHKEQLIKRVADECNKKILLYNEGLPVEPGCDAAQSLEEGVTHILNGIPDATEKLYLQELHWRNSSLIMFQCGSRGSLSDIRKIVAYVGQQLVDGRRPPNGFIDRSLPHFTTEDNTLAAKGFVGRSFYEGLPLPEYFFHTLQVQESLSRRKVKSHDVRIMSFWLMKALEDIFVSYDNTVRNAVGCIFQFFYGGDGMDPAHMEGKNGDPLNFERLFMNAEVTSPALEKEKLSQAKVSKIVETKILKNKMTLGASWSVALKVSLKSFFDKNRIQSGVTAHQLETFLDTCICRLRSKKIEPGSPVGVVGAQSIGEAILRMRVEASHFARVGSTITATLGVPHMKEIIGGEKRISAPIITVALLCDDSEDAAQRVRNWIGKASLGPVSNSFLNILMYLK
;
A
#
# COMPACT_ATOMS: atom_id res chain seq x y z
N MET A 1 17.14 -23.73 9.86
CA MET A 1 17.57 -22.31 9.89
C MET A 1 17.32 -21.72 8.51
N CYS A 2 16.84 -20.47 8.41
CA CYS A 2 16.62 -19.82 7.12
C CYS A 2 17.99 -19.56 6.44
N PRO A 3 18.22 -20.02 5.19
CA PRO A 3 19.52 -19.87 4.53
C PRO A 3 19.90 -18.40 4.27
N ASN A 4 18.90 -17.51 4.18
CA ASN A 4 19.10 -16.09 3.88
C ASN A 4 19.16 -15.20 5.12
N TYR A 5 19.22 -15.76 6.34
CA TYR A 5 19.17 -15.00 7.59
C TYR A 5 18.00 -13.98 7.67
N GLY A 6 16.88 -14.28 7.00
CA GLY A 6 15.73 -13.37 6.89
C GLY A 6 14.81 -13.34 8.12
N PHE A 7 15.10 -14.13 9.16
CA PHE A 7 14.29 -14.21 10.37
C PHE A 7 15.06 -13.63 11.56
N VAL A 8 14.57 -12.49 12.06
CA VAL A 8 15.16 -11.78 13.20
C VAL A 8 14.60 -12.34 14.50
N TYR A 9 15.47 -12.78 15.39
CA TYR A 9 15.10 -13.33 16.69
C TYR A 9 15.97 -12.73 17.80
N PHE A 10 15.31 -12.05 18.72
CA PHE A 10 15.91 -11.54 19.95
C PHE A 10 15.48 -12.42 21.13
N TYR A 11 16.45 -12.84 21.94
CA TYR A 11 16.21 -13.63 23.15
C TYR A 11 16.99 -13.00 24.31
N TYR A 12 16.32 -12.70 25.43
CA TYR A 12 16.90 -11.98 26.57
C TYR A 12 17.75 -10.76 26.17
N SER A 13 17.22 -9.90 25.29
CA SER A 13 17.90 -8.72 24.74
C SER A 13 19.17 -8.99 23.90
N GLU A 14 19.45 -10.24 23.54
CA GLU A 14 20.54 -10.64 22.64
C GLU A 14 19.99 -10.98 21.25
N LEU A 15 20.69 -10.56 20.20
CA LEU A 15 20.37 -10.92 18.82
C LEU A 15 20.92 -12.32 18.54
N ILE A 16 20.03 -13.31 18.42
CA ILE A 16 20.40 -14.71 18.20
C ILE A 16 20.52 -15.02 16.71
N SER A 17 19.59 -14.50 15.90
CA SER A 17 19.58 -14.71 14.45
C SER A 17 18.98 -13.54 13.70
N GLY A 18 19.40 -13.42 12.44
CA GLY A 18 18.79 -12.53 11.45
C GLY A 18 19.52 -11.21 11.26
N GLN A 19 19.31 -10.60 10.10
CA GLN A 19 19.87 -9.29 9.76
C GLN A 19 18.87 -8.17 10.10
N LEU A 20 19.37 -7.09 10.70
CA LEU A 20 18.55 -5.93 11.04
C LEU A 20 18.47 -4.98 9.84
N GLY A 21 17.25 -4.84 9.28
CA GLY A 21 16.98 -3.90 8.18
C GLY A 21 15.85 -2.92 8.52
N ASN A 22 15.35 -2.22 7.51
CA ASN A 22 14.23 -1.28 7.64
C ASN A 22 12.98 -1.93 8.25
N ALA A 23 12.73 -3.22 8.01
CA ALA A 23 11.59 -3.92 8.62
C ALA A 23 11.70 -4.03 10.16
N THR A 24 12.91 -4.08 10.72
CA THR A 24 13.13 -4.25 12.17
C THR A 24 13.40 -2.93 12.87
N LEU A 25 14.20 -2.06 12.26
CA LEU A 25 14.65 -0.79 12.85
C LEU A 25 13.90 0.44 12.33
N GLY A 26 13.18 0.28 11.21
CA GLY A 26 12.51 1.37 10.52
C GLY A 26 11.11 1.69 11.03
N ILE A 27 10.47 2.60 10.31
CA ILE A 27 9.15 3.13 10.64
C ILE A 27 8.07 2.26 9.99
N GLY A 28 6.97 2.04 10.69
CA GLY A 28 5.76 1.42 10.13
C GLY A 28 5.61 -0.07 10.40
N ASN A 29 6.53 -0.69 11.16
CA ASN A 29 6.34 -2.04 11.65
C ASN A 29 6.02 -2.05 13.16
N ASN A 30 4.84 -2.53 13.53
CA ASN A 30 4.42 -2.74 14.92
C ASN A 30 5.20 -3.88 15.61
N ASP A 31 5.90 -4.71 14.84
CA ASP A 31 6.80 -5.75 15.34
C ASP A 31 8.28 -5.28 15.34
N GLY A 32 8.54 -3.99 15.05
CA GLY A 32 9.88 -3.42 15.03
C GLY A 32 10.51 -3.29 16.42
N LEU A 33 11.84 -3.36 16.50
CA LEU A 33 12.60 -3.37 17.76
C LEU A 33 12.27 -2.16 18.65
N TYR A 34 12.28 -0.95 18.09
CA TYR A 34 12.03 0.25 18.89
C TYR A 34 10.57 0.39 19.31
N TYR A 35 9.64 -0.08 18.48
CA TYR A 35 8.23 -0.13 18.84
C TYR A 35 8.00 -1.13 19.99
N VAL A 36 8.67 -2.28 19.92
CA VAL A 36 8.63 -3.30 20.98
C VAL A 36 9.13 -2.72 22.30
N LEU A 37 10.28 -2.06 22.29
CA LEU A 37 10.86 -1.41 23.47
C LEU A 37 9.96 -0.31 24.04
N LEU A 38 9.35 0.52 23.18
CA LEU A 38 8.42 1.57 23.59
C LEU A 38 7.22 1.00 24.35
N ARG A 39 6.67 -0.14 23.89
CA ARG A 39 5.51 -0.77 24.51
C ARG A 39 5.82 -1.57 25.77
N ASP A 40 7.00 -2.18 25.84
CA ASP A 40 7.34 -3.09 26.93
C ASP A 40 8.11 -2.40 28.08
N TYR A 41 8.96 -1.41 27.77
CA TYR A 41 9.92 -0.83 28.70
C TYR A 41 9.88 0.71 28.77
N ASP A 42 8.90 1.36 28.15
CA ASP A 42 8.70 2.81 28.07
C ASP A 42 9.59 3.56 27.05
N ALA A 43 9.20 4.81 26.76
CA ALA A 43 9.86 5.70 25.81
C ALA A 43 11.33 5.96 26.13
N HIS A 44 11.68 6.06 27.42
CA HIS A 44 13.07 6.30 27.83
C HIS A 44 14.00 5.15 27.39
N ALA A 45 13.56 3.90 27.53
CA ALA A 45 14.33 2.73 27.09
C ALA A 45 14.49 2.70 25.56
N ALA A 46 13.42 3.01 24.82
CA ALA A 46 13.45 3.08 23.36
C ALA A 46 14.43 4.16 22.86
N VAL A 47 14.36 5.37 23.43
CA VAL A 47 15.26 6.50 23.08
C VAL A 47 16.72 6.18 23.42
N ALA A 48 16.97 5.59 24.59
CA ALA A 48 18.32 5.17 24.97
C ALA A 48 18.90 4.14 23.99
N CYS A 49 18.09 3.15 23.58
CA CYS A 49 18.48 2.16 22.58
C CYS A 49 18.76 2.81 21.22
N MET A 50 17.84 3.65 20.71
CA MET A 50 18.02 4.39 19.45
C MET A 50 19.33 5.19 19.43
N ASN A 51 19.61 5.93 20.50
CA ASN A 51 20.82 6.73 20.62
C ASN A 51 22.09 5.88 20.63
N ARG A 52 22.09 4.75 21.34
CA ARG A 52 23.23 3.82 21.36
C ARG A 52 23.47 3.20 19.99
N SER A 53 22.42 2.72 19.35
CA SER A 53 22.47 2.17 17.99
C SER A 53 22.97 3.20 16.98
N ALA A 54 22.47 4.43 17.02
CA ALA A 54 22.90 5.50 16.13
C ALA A 54 24.39 5.84 16.30
N LYS A 55 24.87 5.97 17.54
CA LYS A 55 26.29 6.25 17.83
C LYS A 55 27.21 5.10 17.41
N LEU A 56 26.80 3.86 17.68
CA LEU A 56 27.55 2.67 17.30
C LEU A 56 27.65 2.57 15.77
N SER A 57 26.52 2.67 15.07
CA SER A 57 26.47 2.58 13.61
C SER A 57 27.26 3.71 12.95
N ALA A 58 27.17 4.95 13.47
CA ALA A 58 27.93 6.09 12.93
C ALA A 58 29.45 5.90 13.07
N ARG A 59 29.92 5.38 14.22
CA ARG A 59 31.34 5.08 14.42
C ARG A 59 31.79 3.93 13.54
N TRP A 60 31.02 2.84 13.52
CA TRP A 60 31.36 1.66 12.73
C TRP A 60 31.44 1.96 11.24
N ILE A 61 30.48 2.71 10.68
CA ILE A 61 30.49 3.06 9.25
C ILE A 61 31.56 4.10 8.92
N GLY A 62 31.92 4.96 9.89
CA GLY A 62 33.03 5.91 9.75
C GLY A 62 34.38 5.20 9.60
N ASP A 63 34.61 4.12 10.37
CA ASP A 63 35.84 3.33 10.30
C ASP A 63 35.82 2.32 9.13
N HIS A 64 34.67 1.71 8.85
CA HIS A 64 34.52 0.72 7.77
C HIS A 64 34.58 1.37 6.38
N GLY A 65 33.97 2.55 6.24
CA GLY A 65 33.73 3.19 4.96
C GLY A 65 32.62 2.49 4.17
N PHE A 66 31.77 3.28 3.52
CA PHE A 66 30.76 2.76 2.58
C PHE A 66 30.63 3.76 1.44
N SER A 67 30.87 3.29 0.21
CA SER A 67 30.85 4.12 -0.99
C SER A 67 30.15 3.38 -2.13
N ILE A 68 29.52 4.15 -3.01
CA ILE A 68 28.95 3.67 -4.27
C ILE A 68 29.75 4.27 -5.42
N GLY A 69 30.23 3.43 -6.32
CA GLY A 69 30.99 3.82 -7.51
C GLY A 69 30.21 3.60 -8.81
N ILE A 70 30.83 4.01 -9.91
CA ILE A 70 30.34 3.68 -11.26
C ILE A 70 30.39 2.17 -11.53
N ASP A 71 31.38 1.49 -10.95
CA ASP A 71 31.57 0.03 -11.07
C ASP A 71 30.42 -0.76 -10.42
N ASP A 72 29.75 -0.20 -9.41
CA ASP A 72 28.60 -0.84 -8.75
C ASP A 72 27.32 -0.82 -9.62
N ILE A 73 27.29 -0.01 -10.67
CA ILE A 73 26.14 0.15 -11.57
C ILE A 73 26.47 -0.23 -13.01
N GLN A 74 27.68 -0.73 -13.26
CA GLN A 74 28.10 -1.16 -14.59
C GLN A 74 27.53 -2.57 -14.89
N PRO A 75 26.71 -2.72 -15.94
CA PRO A 75 26.16 -4.03 -16.29
C PRO A 75 27.23 -4.94 -16.92
N SER A 76 27.14 -6.25 -16.64
CA SER A 76 27.96 -7.27 -17.29
C SER A 76 27.66 -7.30 -18.81
N GLN A 77 28.58 -7.82 -19.63
CA GLN A 77 28.28 -7.96 -21.06
C GLN A 77 27.16 -8.98 -21.30
N GLY A 78 27.15 -10.08 -20.54
CA GLY A 78 26.06 -11.05 -20.57
C GLY A 78 24.71 -10.41 -20.27
N TYR A 79 24.63 -9.55 -19.26
CA TYR A 79 23.40 -8.81 -18.95
C TYR A 79 22.91 -7.97 -20.12
N ARG A 80 23.83 -7.21 -20.73
CA ARG A 80 23.52 -6.30 -21.85
C ARG A 80 22.96 -7.07 -23.03
N ASP A 81 23.55 -8.21 -23.36
CA ASP A 81 23.09 -9.07 -24.46
C ASP A 81 21.70 -9.65 -24.15
N HIS A 82 21.47 -10.15 -22.93
CA HIS A 82 20.16 -10.66 -22.51
C HIS A 82 19.08 -9.58 -22.48
N LYS A 83 19.43 -8.38 -21.99
CA LYS A 83 18.56 -7.19 -21.99
C LYS A 83 18.18 -6.84 -23.43
N GLU A 84 19.13 -6.74 -24.34
CA GLU A 84 18.87 -6.35 -25.72
C GLU A 84 17.97 -7.38 -26.42
N GLN A 85 18.20 -8.67 -26.18
CA GLN A 85 17.32 -9.74 -26.66
C GLN A 85 15.91 -9.65 -26.06
N LEU A 86 15.76 -9.29 -24.78
CA LEU A 86 14.46 -9.12 -24.15
C LEU A 86 13.70 -7.92 -24.74
N ILE A 87 14.36 -6.77 -24.89
CA ILE A 87 13.76 -5.56 -25.46
C ILE A 87 13.36 -5.80 -26.92
N LYS A 88 14.19 -6.49 -27.72
CA LYS A 88 13.85 -6.87 -29.09
C LYS A 88 12.62 -7.76 -29.15
N ARG A 89 12.57 -8.83 -28.33
CA ARG A 89 11.40 -9.72 -28.25
C ARG A 89 10.11 -8.97 -27.92
N VAL A 90 10.16 -8.09 -26.92
CA VAL A 90 9.03 -7.24 -26.53
C VAL A 90 8.61 -6.31 -27.68
N ALA A 91 9.58 -5.67 -28.34
CA ALA A 91 9.29 -4.79 -29.47
C ALA A 91 8.61 -5.56 -30.61
N ASP A 92 9.05 -6.79 -30.90
CA ASP A 92 8.45 -7.66 -31.91
C ASP A 92 7.02 -8.06 -31.53
N GLU A 93 6.76 -8.38 -30.26
CA GLU A 93 5.41 -8.68 -29.76
C GLU A 93 4.46 -7.47 -29.86
N CYS A 94 4.95 -6.27 -29.50
CA CYS A 94 4.18 -5.04 -29.66
C CYS A 94 3.93 -4.72 -31.14
N ASN A 95 4.93 -4.90 -32.01
CA ASN A 95 4.79 -4.71 -33.45
C ASN A 95 3.76 -5.66 -34.06
N LYS A 96 3.72 -6.93 -33.63
CA LYS A 96 2.66 -7.87 -34.03
C LYS A 96 1.26 -7.36 -33.66
N LYS A 97 1.08 -6.81 -32.46
CA LYS A 97 -0.21 -6.20 -32.06
C LYS A 97 -0.57 -4.97 -32.90
N ILE A 98 0.42 -4.14 -33.24
CA ILE A 98 0.21 -2.97 -34.11
C ILE A 98 -0.17 -3.40 -35.53
N LEU A 99 0.44 -4.45 -36.07
CA LEU A 99 0.08 -5.01 -37.37
C LEU A 99 -1.36 -5.56 -37.36
N LEU A 100 -1.72 -6.33 -36.33
CA LEU A 100 -3.08 -6.83 -36.15
C LEU A 100 -4.11 -5.69 -36.01
N TYR A 101 -3.73 -4.56 -35.40
CA TYR A 101 -4.58 -3.38 -35.34
C TYR A 101 -4.87 -2.80 -36.74
N ASN A 102 -3.86 -2.75 -37.62
CA ASN A 102 -4.03 -2.30 -38.99
C ASN A 102 -4.87 -3.28 -39.84
N GLU A 103 -4.84 -4.57 -39.51
CA GLU A 103 -5.65 -5.62 -40.16
C GLU A 103 -7.07 -5.77 -39.57
N GLY A 104 -7.34 -5.19 -38.41
CA GLY A 104 -8.61 -5.25 -37.68
C GLY A 104 -8.53 -6.13 -36.43
N LEU A 105 -8.01 -5.58 -35.32
CA LEU A 105 -7.86 -6.27 -34.05
C LEU A 105 -9.25 -6.56 -33.41
N PRO A 106 -9.48 -7.77 -32.84
CA PRO A 106 -10.67 -8.02 -32.04
C PRO A 106 -10.68 -7.08 -30.83
N VAL A 107 -11.76 -6.32 -30.69
CA VAL A 107 -11.91 -5.30 -29.67
C VAL A 107 -12.29 -5.96 -28.34
N GLU A 108 -11.60 -5.60 -27.27
CA GLU A 108 -11.95 -6.05 -25.93
C GLU A 108 -13.32 -5.47 -25.51
N PRO A 109 -14.14 -6.23 -24.75
CA PRO A 109 -15.52 -5.85 -24.49
C PRO A 109 -15.61 -4.53 -23.71
N GLY A 110 -16.11 -3.49 -24.38
CA GLY A 110 -16.28 -2.17 -23.78
C GLY A 110 -15.13 -1.19 -24.03
N CYS A 111 -14.12 -1.57 -24.82
CA CYS A 111 -13.04 -0.68 -25.24
C CYS A 111 -13.23 -0.29 -26.72
N ASP A 112 -12.62 0.82 -27.13
CA ASP A 112 -12.44 1.12 -28.56
C ASP A 112 -11.26 0.31 -29.12
N ALA A 113 -11.20 0.09 -30.44
CA ALA A 113 -10.09 -0.65 -31.07
C ALA A 113 -8.71 -0.07 -30.68
N ALA A 114 -8.58 1.26 -30.61
CA ALA A 114 -7.36 1.93 -30.18
C ALA A 114 -7.06 1.71 -28.68
N GLN A 115 -8.09 1.69 -27.83
CA GLN A 115 -7.93 1.42 -26.40
C GLN A 115 -7.51 -0.02 -26.15
N SER A 116 -8.10 -0.99 -26.86
CA SER A 116 -7.70 -2.40 -26.80
C SER A 116 -6.25 -2.60 -27.25
N LEU A 117 -5.78 -1.85 -28.26
CA LEU A 117 -4.37 -1.85 -28.63
C LEU A 117 -3.49 -1.32 -27.47
N GLU A 118 -3.84 -0.18 -26.88
CA GLU A 118 -3.09 0.43 -25.78
C GLU A 118 -3.03 -0.46 -24.53
N GLU A 119 -4.14 -1.09 -24.14
CA GLU A 119 -4.21 -2.04 -23.04
C GLU A 119 -3.36 -3.28 -23.34
N GLY A 120 -3.49 -3.80 -24.57
CA GLY A 120 -2.73 -4.93 -25.04
C GLY A 120 -1.22 -4.68 -25.03
N VAL A 121 -0.76 -3.49 -25.42
CA VAL A 121 0.65 -3.07 -25.39
C VAL A 121 1.11 -2.86 -23.96
N THR A 122 0.31 -2.16 -23.14
CA THR A 122 0.63 -1.91 -21.73
C THR A 122 0.79 -3.20 -20.94
N HIS A 123 -0.04 -4.22 -21.22
CA HIS A 123 0.08 -5.54 -20.62
C HIS A 123 1.45 -6.19 -20.92
N ILE A 124 1.90 -6.15 -22.17
CA ILE A 124 3.22 -6.68 -22.57
C ILE A 124 4.34 -5.92 -21.84
N LEU A 125 4.26 -4.58 -21.83
CA LEU A 125 5.26 -3.72 -21.19
C LEU A 125 5.36 -3.93 -19.67
N ASN A 126 4.26 -4.27 -19.01
CA ASN A 126 4.21 -4.56 -17.58
C ASN A 126 4.94 -5.87 -17.19
N GLY A 127 5.20 -6.78 -18.13
CA GLY A 127 5.95 -8.02 -17.86
C GLY A 127 7.47 -7.84 -17.81
N ILE A 128 8.00 -6.76 -18.39
CA ILE A 128 9.45 -6.52 -18.52
C ILE A 128 10.15 -6.24 -17.18
N PRO A 129 9.57 -5.42 -16.27
CA PRO A 129 10.19 -5.14 -14.97
C PRO A 129 10.55 -6.41 -14.20
N ASP A 130 9.60 -7.32 -14.03
CA ASP A 130 9.79 -8.53 -13.23
C ASP A 130 10.86 -9.45 -13.82
N ALA A 131 10.95 -9.54 -15.15
CA ALA A 131 11.96 -10.34 -15.84
C ALA A 131 13.37 -9.74 -15.69
N THR A 132 13.50 -8.42 -15.88
CA THR A 132 14.79 -7.73 -15.80
C THR A 132 15.33 -7.61 -14.38
N GLU A 133 14.46 -7.40 -13.40
CA GLU A 133 14.84 -7.27 -11.99
C GLU A 133 15.34 -8.61 -11.41
N LYS A 134 14.73 -9.74 -11.81
CA LYS A 134 15.21 -11.08 -11.43
C LYS A 134 16.59 -11.38 -11.98
N LEU A 135 16.82 -11.08 -13.27
CA LEU A 135 18.14 -11.24 -13.90
C LEU A 135 19.19 -10.39 -13.21
N TYR A 136 18.84 -9.12 -12.93
CA TYR A 136 19.75 -8.19 -12.28
C TYR A 136 20.18 -8.67 -10.88
N LEU A 137 19.23 -9.18 -10.08
CA LEU A 137 19.52 -9.71 -8.75
C LEU A 137 20.37 -10.98 -8.75
N GLN A 138 20.33 -11.78 -9.82
CA GLN A 138 21.12 -13.01 -9.95
C GLN A 138 22.57 -12.72 -10.37
N GLU A 139 22.79 -11.65 -11.13
CA GLU A 139 24.12 -11.31 -11.64
C GLU A 139 24.96 -10.51 -10.64
N LEU A 140 24.33 -9.71 -9.79
CA LEU A 140 25.06 -8.86 -8.87
C LEU A 140 25.76 -9.66 -7.76
N HIS A 141 27.02 -9.29 -7.52
CA HIS A 141 27.75 -9.80 -6.37
C HIS A 141 27.12 -9.26 -5.07
N TRP A 142 27.08 -10.10 -4.03
CA TRP A 142 26.50 -9.75 -2.72
C TRP A 142 27.17 -8.57 -2.01
N ARG A 143 28.39 -8.18 -2.40
CA ARG A 143 29.12 -6.99 -1.90
C ARG A 143 28.80 -5.69 -2.65
N ASN A 144 28.00 -5.73 -3.70
CA ASN A 144 27.65 -4.54 -4.45
C ASN A 144 26.94 -3.52 -3.55
N SER A 145 27.42 -2.28 -3.53
CA SER A 145 26.90 -1.25 -2.62
C SER A 145 25.44 -0.91 -2.89
N SER A 146 25.03 -0.85 -4.17
CA SER A 146 23.64 -0.58 -4.56
C SER A 146 22.70 -1.69 -4.07
N LEU A 147 23.14 -2.95 -4.16
CA LEU A 147 22.38 -4.10 -3.68
C LEU A 147 22.21 -4.07 -2.17
N ILE A 148 23.29 -3.77 -1.43
CA ILE A 148 23.26 -3.67 0.04
C ILE A 148 22.29 -2.57 0.47
N MET A 149 22.33 -1.40 -0.16
CA MET A 149 21.42 -0.29 0.12
C MET A 149 19.94 -0.66 -0.08
N PHE A 150 19.65 -1.37 -1.17
CA PHE A 150 18.32 -1.90 -1.44
C PHE A 150 17.89 -2.96 -0.42
N GLN A 151 18.72 -3.96 -0.15
CA GLN A 151 18.40 -5.06 0.75
C GLN A 151 18.18 -4.59 2.20
N CYS A 152 18.98 -3.65 2.69
CA CYS A 152 18.77 -3.07 4.02
C CYS A 152 17.56 -2.11 4.07
N GLY A 153 17.05 -1.67 2.92
CA GLY A 153 15.94 -0.73 2.81
C GLY A 153 16.29 0.69 3.23
N SER A 154 17.58 1.07 3.15
CA SER A 154 18.03 2.42 3.53
C SER A 154 17.65 3.47 2.49
N ARG A 155 17.99 3.22 1.21
CA ARG A 155 17.62 4.05 0.06
C ARG A 155 17.62 3.25 -1.23
N GLY A 156 16.72 3.66 -2.13
CA GLY A 156 16.57 3.10 -3.46
C GLY A 156 15.62 1.90 -3.50
N SER A 157 14.94 1.75 -4.63
CA SER A 157 14.12 0.59 -4.97
C SER A 157 14.75 -0.20 -6.12
N LEU A 158 14.32 -1.45 -6.34
CA LEU A 158 14.72 -2.22 -7.52
C LEU A 158 14.43 -1.49 -8.82
N SER A 159 13.30 -0.77 -8.88
CA SER A 159 12.96 0.06 -10.03
C SER A 159 13.92 1.22 -10.26
N ASP A 160 14.50 1.81 -9.21
CA ASP A 160 15.49 2.88 -9.37
C ASP A 160 16.81 2.32 -9.92
N ILE A 161 17.26 1.18 -9.36
CA ILE A 161 18.47 0.51 -9.83
C ILE A 161 18.28 0.03 -11.28
N ARG A 162 17.11 -0.52 -11.62
CA ARG A 162 16.74 -0.93 -12.98
C ARG A 162 16.85 0.23 -13.97
N LYS A 163 16.39 1.44 -13.61
CA LYS A 163 16.49 2.61 -14.50
C LYS A 163 17.95 3.03 -14.74
N ILE A 164 18.79 2.90 -13.72
CA ILE A 164 20.21 3.25 -13.80
C ILE A 164 20.96 2.25 -14.67
N VAL A 165 20.73 0.95 -14.46
CA VAL A 165 21.54 -0.11 -15.09
C VAL A 165 20.91 -0.70 -16.34
N ALA A 166 19.62 -1.02 -16.29
CA ALA A 166 18.93 -1.80 -17.31
C ALA A 166 18.25 -0.93 -18.37
N TYR A 167 17.14 -0.26 -18.02
CA TYR A 167 16.38 0.60 -18.93
C TYR A 167 15.42 1.49 -18.14
N VAL A 168 15.10 2.68 -18.64
CA VAL A 168 14.20 3.60 -17.94
C VAL A 168 12.74 3.12 -18.00
N GLY A 169 12.29 2.66 -19.17
CA GLY A 169 10.96 2.10 -19.41
C GLY A 169 9.97 3.07 -20.05
N GLN A 170 8.71 2.64 -20.11
CA GLN A 170 7.63 3.40 -20.73
C GLN A 170 7.38 4.72 -19.98
N GLN A 171 7.54 5.85 -20.67
CA GLN A 171 7.14 7.15 -20.14
C GLN A 171 5.65 7.34 -20.38
N LEU A 172 4.91 7.74 -19.35
CA LEU A 172 3.48 7.99 -19.44
C LEU A 172 3.21 9.47 -19.25
N VAL A 173 2.34 10.02 -20.10
CA VAL A 173 1.80 11.37 -19.99
C VAL A 173 0.30 11.24 -19.74
N ASP A 174 -0.18 11.78 -18.63
CA ASP A 174 -1.58 11.65 -18.20
C ASP A 174 -2.10 10.19 -18.12
N GLY A 175 -1.25 9.30 -17.61
CA GLY A 175 -1.57 7.87 -17.46
C GLY A 175 -1.63 7.08 -18.77
N ARG A 176 -1.39 7.73 -19.92
CA ARG A 176 -1.37 7.11 -21.25
C ARG A 176 0.02 7.22 -21.87
N ARG A 177 0.28 6.48 -22.95
CA ARG A 177 1.48 6.74 -23.75
C ARG A 177 1.40 8.14 -24.37
N PRO A 178 2.53 8.84 -24.59
CA PRO A 178 2.56 10.18 -25.14
C PRO A 178 1.61 10.37 -26.33
N PRO A 179 0.68 11.35 -26.26
CA PRO A 179 -0.24 11.63 -27.36
C PRO A 179 0.52 12.24 -28.54
N ASN A 180 -0.14 12.26 -29.70
CA ASN A 180 0.38 12.93 -30.89
C ASN A 180 0.29 14.44 -30.70
N GLY A 181 1.42 15.10 -30.46
CA GLY A 181 1.50 16.56 -30.33
C GLY A 181 1.57 17.30 -31.66
N PHE A 182 1.92 16.58 -32.74
CA PHE A 182 1.91 17.07 -34.12
C PHE A 182 0.84 16.33 -34.92
N ILE A 183 0.61 16.76 -36.16
CA ILE A 183 -0.31 16.12 -37.11
C ILE A 183 0.07 14.63 -37.23
N ASP A 184 -0.75 13.77 -36.63
CA ASP A 184 -0.66 12.31 -36.57
C ASP A 184 0.69 11.73 -36.13
N ARG A 185 1.48 12.47 -35.34
CA ARG A 185 2.77 11.98 -34.82
C ARG A 185 3.15 12.63 -33.49
N SER A 186 3.99 11.94 -32.73
CA SER A 186 4.51 12.43 -31.45
C SER A 186 5.63 13.45 -31.60
N LEU A 187 6.59 13.18 -32.50
CA LEU A 187 7.70 14.09 -32.84
C LEU A 187 7.89 14.18 -34.36
N PRO A 188 8.48 15.28 -34.88
CA PRO A 188 8.75 15.43 -36.31
C PRO A 188 9.73 14.38 -36.88
N HIS A 189 10.51 13.72 -36.01
CA HIS A 189 11.47 12.67 -36.37
C HIS A 189 10.80 11.33 -36.73
N PHE A 190 9.54 11.13 -36.33
CA PHE A 190 8.80 9.90 -36.62
C PHE A 190 7.87 10.11 -37.83
N THR A 191 7.54 9.01 -38.48
CA THR A 191 6.55 9.00 -39.57
C THR A 191 5.15 9.26 -39.03
N THR A 192 4.25 9.68 -39.90
CA THR A 192 2.82 9.82 -39.56
C THR A 192 2.23 8.46 -39.18
N GLU A 193 1.33 8.47 -38.20
CA GLU A 193 0.64 7.30 -37.64
C GLU A 193 1.56 6.22 -37.05
N ASP A 194 2.79 6.59 -36.67
CA ASP A 194 3.73 5.67 -36.04
C ASP A 194 3.32 5.36 -34.58
N ASN A 195 2.86 4.12 -34.36
CA ASN A 195 2.46 3.59 -33.06
C ASN A 195 3.53 2.70 -32.41
N THR A 196 4.75 2.65 -32.96
CA THR A 196 5.86 1.90 -32.40
C THR A 196 6.21 2.36 -30.98
N LEU A 197 6.89 1.49 -30.23
CA LEU A 197 7.30 1.78 -28.85
C LEU A 197 8.16 3.05 -28.75
N ALA A 198 9.10 3.25 -29.67
CA ALA A 198 9.99 4.42 -29.68
C ALA A 198 9.22 5.72 -29.95
N ALA A 199 8.29 5.70 -30.92
CA ALA A 199 7.44 6.85 -31.23
C ALA A 199 6.49 7.21 -30.07
N LYS A 200 6.10 6.21 -29.28
CA LYS A 200 5.20 6.36 -28.12
C LYS A 200 5.94 6.34 -26.78
N GLY A 201 7.17 6.84 -26.72
CA GLY A 201 7.84 7.19 -25.45
C GLY A 201 8.38 6.02 -24.61
N PHE A 202 8.60 4.85 -25.21
CA PHE A 202 9.37 3.79 -24.56
C PHE A 202 10.86 4.13 -24.59
N VAL A 203 11.50 4.11 -23.41
CA VAL A 203 12.93 4.38 -23.27
C VAL A 203 13.65 3.06 -22.99
N GLY A 204 14.31 2.53 -24.02
CA GLY A 204 15.01 1.24 -23.96
C GLY A 204 16.42 1.32 -23.40
N ARG A 205 17.00 2.53 -23.34
CA ARG A 205 18.32 2.76 -22.74
C ARG A 205 18.25 3.01 -21.24
N SER A 206 19.37 2.77 -20.58
CA SER A 206 19.56 3.08 -19.16
C SER A 206 20.21 4.45 -18.97
N PHE A 207 20.17 4.98 -17.74
CA PHE A 207 20.92 6.20 -17.43
C PHE A 207 22.43 6.00 -17.51
N TYR A 208 22.93 4.77 -17.30
CA TYR A 208 24.35 4.44 -17.51
C TYR A 208 24.77 4.56 -18.97
N GLU A 209 23.95 4.06 -19.90
CA GLU A 209 24.23 4.11 -21.36
C GLU A 209 24.03 5.53 -21.94
N GLY A 210 23.18 6.33 -21.32
CA GLY A 210 22.78 7.65 -21.79
C GLY A 210 21.62 7.60 -22.79
N LEU A 211 20.76 8.61 -22.72
CA LEU A 211 19.52 8.68 -23.49
C LEU A 211 19.73 9.45 -24.82
N PRO A 212 19.30 8.91 -25.97
CA PRO A 212 19.24 9.66 -27.22
C PRO A 212 18.16 10.74 -27.15
N LEU A 213 18.23 11.72 -28.05
CA LEU A 213 17.39 12.93 -27.99
C LEU A 213 15.87 12.64 -27.92
N PRO A 214 15.28 11.73 -28.74
CA PRO A 214 13.84 11.45 -28.64
C PRO A 214 13.44 10.84 -27.29
N GLU A 215 14.23 9.90 -26.78
CA GLU A 215 13.99 9.26 -25.47
C GLU A 215 14.15 10.25 -24.31
N TYR A 216 15.19 11.09 -24.38
CA TYR A 216 15.42 12.16 -23.42
C TYR A 216 14.25 13.13 -23.38
N PHE A 217 13.72 13.53 -24.54
CA PHE A 217 12.57 14.41 -24.63
C PHE A 217 11.33 13.81 -23.95
N PHE A 218 10.97 12.56 -24.27
CA PHE A 218 9.83 11.90 -23.61
C PHE A 218 10.03 11.74 -22.10
N HIS A 219 11.26 11.47 -21.64
CA HIS A 219 11.56 11.44 -20.21
C HIS A 219 11.33 12.81 -19.56
N THR A 220 11.83 13.89 -20.17
CA THR A 220 11.64 15.25 -19.64
C THR A 220 10.17 15.68 -19.63
N LEU A 221 9.37 15.27 -20.63
CA LEU A 221 7.94 15.51 -20.67
C LEU A 221 7.23 14.92 -19.44
N GLN A 222 7.48 13.63 -19.15
CA GLN A 222 6.89 12.98 -17.96
C GLN A 222 7.36 13.65 -16.67
N VAL A 223 8.63 14.02 -16.57
CA VAL A 223 9.17 14.72 -15.39
C VAL A 223 8.49 16.07 -15.20
N GLN A 224 8.34 16.88 -16.25
CA GLN A 224 7.69 18.18 -16.18
C GLN A 224 6.21 18.08 -15.76
N GLU A 225 5.50 17.09 -16.28
CA GLU A 225 4.13 16.82 -15.86
C GLU A 225 4.08 16.45 -14.36
N SER A 226 4.95 15.54 -13.91
CA SER A 226 5.00 15.11 -12.51
C SER A 226 5.28 16.26 -11.53
N LEU A 227 6.14 17.21 -11.93
CA LEU A 227 6.45 18.41 -11.17
C LEU A 227 5.25 19.36 -11.10
N SER A 228 4.55 19.52 -12.22
CA SER A 228 3.36 20.37 -12.31
C SER A 228 2.22 19.81 -11.45
N ARG A 229 1.96 18.50 -11.54
CA ARG A 229 0.97 17.79 -10.72
C ARG A 229 1.25 17.92 -9.23
N ARG A 230 2.52 17.87 -8.81
CA ARG A 230 2.89 18.04 -7.39
C ARG A 230 2.45 19.38 -6.83
N LYS A 231 2.55 20.46 -7.62
CA LYS A 231 2.13 21.80 -7.21
C LYS A 231 0.61 21.87 -7.02
N VAL A 232 -0.16 21.39 -7.99
CA VAL A 232 -1.64 21.37 -7.92
C VAL A 232 -2.10 20.55 -6.72
N LYS A 233 -1.55 19.34 -6.57
CA LYS A 233 -1.82 18.46 -5.42
C LYS A 233 -1.60 19.17 -4.09
N SER A 234 -0.45 19.83 -3.92
CA SER A 234 -0.12 20.50 -2.66
C SER A 234 -1.16 21.56 -2.29
N HIS A 235 -1.69 22.28 -3.28
CA HIS A 235 -2.75 23.26 -3.05
C HIS A 235 -4.06 22.61 -2.61
N ASP A 236 -4.55 21.60 -3.36
CA ASP A 236 -5.81 20.92 -3.03
C ASP A 236 -5.76 20.22 -1.67
N VAL A 237 -4.65 19.53 -1.35
CA VAL A 237 -4.47 18.85 -0.06
C VAL A 237 -4.50 19.84 1.11
N ARG A 238 -3.90 21.02 0.94
CA ARG A 238 -3.92 22.07 1.97
C ARG A 238 -5.34 22.58 2.21
N ILE A 239 -6.12 22.81 1.16
CA ILE A 239 -7.51 23.24 1.28
C ILE A 239 -8.34 22.19 2.02
N MET A 240 -8.24 20.91 1.61
CA MET A 240 -9.00 19.84 2.25
C MET A 240 -8.62 19.66 3.72
N SER A 241 -7.32 19.72 4.04
CA SER A 241 -6.83 19.61 5.41
C SER A 241 -7.32 20.78 6.27
N PHE A 242 -7.41 21.98 5.71
CA PHE A 242 -7.99 23.15 6.38
C PHE A 242 -9.49 22.97 6.65
N TRP A 243 -10.26 22.49 5.67
CA TRP A 243 -11.69 22.20 5.86
C TRP A 243 -11.93 21.16 6.95
N LEU A 244 -11.17 20.05 6.93
CA LEU A 244 -11.27 19.01 7.95
C LEU A 244 -10.92 19.54 9.34
N MET A 245 -9.84 20.33 9.46
CA MET A 245 -9.45 20.92 10.73
C MET A 245 -10.56 21.82 11.28
N LYS A 246 -11.09 22.73 10.45
CA LYS A 246 -12.14 23.67 10.88
C LYS A 246 -13.47 22.99 11.21
N ALA A 247 -13.78 21.88 10.54
CA ALA A 247 -15.00 21.13 10.80
C ALA A 247 -14.93 20.27 12.07
N LEU A 248 -13.73 19.87 12.50
CA LEU A 248 -13.53 18.91 13.59
C LEU A 248 -12.81 19.49 14.82
N GLU A 249 -12.43 20.78 14.81
CA GLU A 249 -11.62 21.37 15.88
C GLU A 249 -12.31 21.41 17.26
N ASP A 250 -13.64 21.38 17.29
CA ASP A 250 -14.43 21.46 18.51
C ASP A 250 -14.85 20.08 19.07
N ILE A 251 -14.42 18.98 18.44
CA ILE A 251 -14.78 17.62 18.84
C ILE A 251 -13.76 17.05 19.83
N PHE A 252 -14.23 16.69 21.03
CA PHE A 252 -13.42 16.13 22.11
C PHE A 252 -14.14 15.00 22.86
N VAL A 253 -13.37 14.22 23.63
CA VAL A 253 -13.91 13.16 24.51
C VAL A 253 -14.32 13.76 25.86
N SER A 254 -15.58 13.59 26.26
CA SER A 254 -16.08 13.99 27.57
C SER A 254 -15.78 12.95 28.65
N TYR A 255 -15.85 13.33 29.93
CA TYR A 255 -15.57 12.44 31.07
C TYR A 255 -16.50 11.23 31.21
N ASP A 256 -17.66 11.28 30.57
CA ASP A 256 -18.59 10.14 30.45
C ASP A 256 -18.22 9.17 29.31
N ASN A 257 -17.06 9.37 28.67
CA ASN A 257 -16.55 8.65 27.50
C ASN A 257 -17.34 8.87 26.20
N THR A 258 -18.26 9.84 26.18
CA THR A 258 -18.95 10.25 24.94
C THR A 258 -18.10 11.26 24.18
N VAL A 259 -18.20 11.25 22.86
CA VAL A 259 -17.54 12.24 21.98
C VAL A 259 -18.55 13.35 21.70
N ARG A 260 -18.20 14.58 22.05
CA ARG A 260 -19.10 15.74 21.93
C ARG A 260 -18.41 16.89 21.22
N ASN A 261 -19.21 17.78 20.64
CA ASN A 261 -18.75 19.08 20.17
C ASN A 261 -18.85 20.16 21.27
N ALA A 262 -18.45 21.39 20.95
CA ALA A 262 -18.50 22.51 21.90
C ALA A 262 -19.94 22.87 22.36
N VAL A 263 -20.96 22.54 21.57
CA VAL A 263 -22.38 22.78 21.91
C VAL A 263 -22.94 21.70 22.84
N GLY A 264 -22.24 20.56 22.98
CA GLY A 264 -22.68 19.42 23.78
C GLY A 264 -23.50 18.39 23.00
N CYS A 265 -23.58 18.50 21.67
CA CYS A 265 -24.14 17.47 20.80
C CYS A 265 -23.21 16.24 20.80
N ILE A 266 -23.79 15.05 20.98
CA ILE A 266 -23.06 13.78 20.98
C ILE A 266 -22.86 13.32 19.53
N PHE A 267 -21.60 13.12 19.13
CA PHE A 267 -21.20 12.52 17.85
C PHE A 267 -21.07 11.01 17.94
N GLN A 268 -20.46 10.51 19.02
CA GLN A 268 -20.30 9.07 19.27
C GLN A 268 -20.52 8.77 20.76
N PHE A 269 -21.20 7.66 21.06
CA PHE A 269 -21.38 7.21 22.45
C PHE A 269 -20.11 6.65 23.07
N PHE A 270 -19.27 6.03 22.24
CA PHE A 270 -17.92 5.59 22.58
C PHE A 270 -17.02 5.98 21.42
N TYR A 271 -15.89 6.60 21.71
CA TYR A 271 -14.91 6.96 20.69
C TYR A 271 -14.50 5.73 19.88
N GLY A 272 -14.64 5.76 18.55
CA GLY A 272 -14.28 4.62 17.69
C GLY A 272 -15.13 3.35 17.89
N GLY A 273 -16.20 3.41 18.70
CA GLY A 273 -17.00 2.24 19.11
C GLY A 273 -16.37 1.40 20.23
N ASP A 274 -15.08 1.60 20.51
CA ASP A 274 -14.31 0.80 21.45
C ASP A 274 -13.72 1.64 22.62
N GLY A 275 -13.63 2.95 22.48
CA GLY A 275 -13.12 3.85 23.53
C GLY A 275 -11.60 3.76 23.72
N MET A 276 -10.88 3.25 22.73
CA MET A 276 -9.44 3.08 22.81
C MET A 276 -8.70 4.13 22.01
N ASP A 277 -7.45 4.38 22.38
CA ASP A 277 -6.57 5.31 21.68
C ASP A 277 -5.81 4.62 20.53
N PRO A 278 -6.03 5.00 19.25
CA PRO A 278 -5.30 4.49 18.09
C PRO A 278 -3.79 4.55 18.24
N ALA A 279 -3.25 5.56 18.93
CA ALA A 279 -1.82 5.72 19.13
C ALA A 279 -1.21 4.58 19.94
N HIS A 280 -2.01 3.80 20.67
CA HIS A 280 -1.55 2.71 21.53
C HIS A 280 -1.90 1.29 21.03
N MET A 281 -2.49 1.17 19.84
CA MET A 281 -2.85 -0.12 19.24
C MET A 281 -1.61 -0.92 18.82
N GLU A 282 -1.60 -2.23 19.12
CA GLU A 282 -0.45 -3.14 18.87
C GLU A 282 -0.72 -4.14 17.74
N GLY A 283 -1.97 -4.57 17.56
CA GLY A 283 -2.34 -5.58 16.57
C GLY A 283 -2.31 -5.08 15.13
N LYS A 284 -2.17 -6.02 14.20
CA LYS A 284 -2.10 -5.72 12.75
C LYS A 284 -3.42 -5.18 12.19
N ASN A 285 -4.55 -5.54 12.82
CA ASN A 285 -5.88 -5.09 12.41
C ASN A 285 -6.41 -3.92 13.26
N GLY A 286 -5.53 -3.22 13.98
CA GLY A 286 -5.95 -2.21 14.95
C GLY A 286 -6.41 -2.80 16.28
N ASP A 287 -6.14 -4.08 16.55
CA ASP A 287 -6.44 -4.66 17.85
C ASP A 287 -5.57 -4.02 18.95
N PRO A 288 -6.10 -3.85 20.18
CA PRO A 288 -5.34 -3.23 21.24
C PRO A 288 -4.17 -4.09 21.71
N LEU A 289 -4.20 -5.41 21.56
CA LEU A 289 -3.17 -6.29 22.11
C LEU A 289 -2.69 -7.29 21.05
N ASN A 290 -1.37 -7.53 21.02
CA ASN A 290 -0.79 -8.65 20.28
C ASN A 290 -0.60 -9.86 21.22
N PHE A 291 -1.59 -10.76 21.27
CA PHE A 291 -1.59 -11.89 22.20
C PHE A 291 -0.43 -12.86 21.99
N GLU A 292 -0.03 -13.13 20.74
CA GLU A 292 1.08 -14.03 20.42
C GLU A 292 2.38 -13.52 21.05
N ARG A 293 2.69 -12.25 20.83
CA ARG A 293 3.88 -11.60 21.39
C ARG A 293 3.84 -11.50 22.92
N LEU A 294 2.71 -11.08 23.47
CA LEU A 294 2.54 -10.96 24.93
C LEU A 294 2.70 -12.32 25.62
N PHE A 295 2.20 -13.38 24.99
CA PHE A 295 2.34 -14.73 25.51
C PHE A 295 3.80 -15.20 25.46
N MET A 296 4.51 -14.99 24.34
CA MET A 296 5.95 -15.26 24.26
C MET A 296 6.74 -14.50 25.33
N ASN A 297 6.41 -13.22 25.57
CA ASN A 297 7.07 -12.44 26.60
C ASN A 297 6.81 -12.99 28.02
N ALA A 298 5.60 -13.47 28.30
CA ALA A 298 5.27 -14.10 29.57
C ALA A 298 6.02 -15.43 29.77
N GLU A 299 6.18 -16.23 28.71
CA GLU A 299 6.96 -17.48 28.75
C GLU A 299 8.44 -17.24 29.07
N VAL A 300 9.02 -16.15 28.53
CA VAL A 300 10.43 -15.77 28.74
C VAL A 300 10.63 -15.12 30.11
N THR A 301 9.72 -14.24 30.54
CA THR A 301 9.84 -13.52 31.82
C THR A 301 9.62 -14.45 33.01
N SER A 302 8.70 -15.40 32.88
CA SER A 302 8.36 -16.38 33.90
C SER A 302 8.68 -17.79 33.37
N PRO A 303 9.95 -18.24 33.46
CA PRO A 303 10.30 -19.59 33.06
C PRO A 303 9.51 -20.62 33.89
N ALA A 304 9.12 -21.72 33.25
CA ALA A 304 8.33 -22.78 33.88
C ALA A 304 9.15 -23.50 34.98
N LEU A 305 9.11 -22.98 36.20
CA LEU A 305 9.67 -23.63 37.38
C LEU A 305 8.85 -24.89 37.75
N GLU A 306 7.56 -24.87 37.46
CA GLU A 306 6.63 -25.97 37.70
C GLU A 306 6.51 -26.88 36.46
N LYS A 307 6.61 -28.21 36.67
CA LYS A 307 6.45 -29.20 35.60
C LYS A 307 4.98 -29.48 35.23
N GLU A 308 4.03 -29.05 36.07
CA GLU A 308 2.61 -29.30 35.85
C GLU A 308 2.01 -28.31 34.84
N LYS A 309 1.62 -28.85 33.70
CA LYS A 309 0.94 -28.13 32.63
C LYS A 309 -0.56 -28.10 32.89
N LEU A 310 -1.19 -26.93 32.73
CA LEU A 310 -2.63 -26.79 32.91
C LEU A 310 -3.43 -27.46 31.78
N SER A 311 -4.59 -28.03 32.12
CA SER A 311 -5.58 -28.49 31.14
C SER A 311 -6.43 -27.33 30.61
N GLN A 312 -6.95 -27.45 29.38
CA GLN A 312 -7.75 -26.41 28.71
C GLN A 312 -8.98 -25.95 29.53
N ALA A 313 -9.61 -26.87 30.26
CA ALA A 313 -10.72 -26.55 31.15
C ALA A 313 -10.29 -25.67 32.33
N LYS A 314 -9.11 -25.93 32.91
CA LYS A 314 -8.54 -25.10 33.98
C LYS A 314 -8.15 -23.71 33.45
N VAL A 315 -7.56 -23.62 32.26
CA VAL A 315 -7.23 -22.33 31.61
C VAL A 315 -8.47 -21.48 31.42
N SER A 316 -9.53 -22.04 30.81
CA SER A 316 -10.79 -21.34 30.61
C SER A 316 -11.40 -20.84 31.92
N LYS A 317 -11.36 -21.65 32.98
CA LYS A 317 -11.86 -21.28 34.30
C LYS A 317 -11.07 -20.11 34.90
N ILE A 318 -9.73 -20.14 34.82
CA ILE A 318 -8.86 -19.06 35.33
C ILE A 318 -9.12 -17.75 34.57
N VAL A 319 -9.20 -17.82 33.24
CA VAL A 319 -9.50 -16.66 32.37
C VAL A 319 -10.85 -16.05 32.76
N GLU A 320 -11.90 -16.86 32.87
CA GLU A 320 -13.24 -16.37 33.21
C GLU A 320 -13.28 -15.74 34.61
N THR A 321 -12.63 -16.36 35.59
CA THR A 321 -12.57 -15.83 36.96
C THR A 321 -11.85 -14.48 37.00
N LYS A 322 -10.76 -14.33 36.23
CA LYS A 322 -9.94 -13.10 36.22
C LYS A 322 -10.60 -11.96 35.46
N ILE A 323 -11.33 -12.25 34.39
CA ILE A 323 -12.15 -11.26 33.67
C ILE A 323 -13.33 -10.80 34.54
N LEU A 324 -14.02 -11.71 35.24
CA LEU A 324 -15.11 -11.37 36.14
C LEU A 324 -14.66 -10.43 37.26
N LYS A 325 -13.50 -10.72 37.89
CA LYS A 325 -12.91 -9.85 38.93
C LYS A 325 -12.62 -8.44 38.43
N ASN A 326 -12.27 -8.27 37.16
CA ASN A 326 -11.87 -6.98 36.58
C ASN A 326 -12.97 -6.32 35.71
N LYS A 327 -14.19 -6.85 35.72
CA LYS A 327 -15.30 -6.40 34.84
C LYS A 327 -15.63 -4.92 35.00
N MET A 328 -15.65 -4.40 36.22
CA MET A 328 -15.94 -2.97 36.50
C MET A 328 -14.88 -2.05 35.89
N THR A 329 -13.60 -2.40 35.99
CA THR A 329 -12.49 -1.60 35.43
C THR A 329 -12.35 -1.69 33.91
N LEU A 330 -12.68 -2.83 33.31
CA LEU A 330 -12.56 -3.04 31.86
C LEU A 330 -13.72 -2.38 31.11
N GLY A 331 -14.91 -2.35 31.71
CA GLY A 331 -16.15 -1.96 31.06
C GLY A 331 -16.86 -3.18 30.47
N ALA A 332 -18.19 -3.13 30.41
CA ALA A 332 -19.02 -4.28 30.06
C ALA A 332 -18.71 -4.81 28.63
N SER A 333 -18.56 -3.91 27.66
CA SER A 333 -18.30 -4.26 26.26
C SER A 333 -16.95 -4.99 26.07
N TRP A 334 -15.86 -4.42 26.61
CA TRP A 334 -14.52 -5.01 26.48
C TRP A 334 -14.36 -6.33 27.22
N SER A 335 -15.05 -6.51 28.35
CA SER A 335 -15.00 -7.78 29.08
C SER A 335 -15.51 -8.96 28.23
N VAL A 336 -16.47 -8.71 27.33
CA VAL A 336 -17.01 -9.71 26.41
C VAL A 336 -16.09 -9.88 25.20
N ALA A 337 -15.67 -8.79 24.57
CA ALA A 337 -14.78 -8.83 23.41
C ALA A 337 -13.45 -9.54 23.74
N LEU A 338 -12.80 -9.17 24.85
CA LEU A 338 -11.56 -9.79 25.30
C LEU A 338 -11.74 -11.28 25.62
N LYS A 339 -12.89 -11.67 26.19
CA LYS A 339 -13.20 -13.08 26.46
C LYS A 339 -13.28 -13.89 25.16
N VAL A 340 -13.95 -13.36 24.13
CA VAL A 340 -14.05 -14.00 22.81
C VAL A 340 -12.67 -14.10 22.16
N SER A 341 -11.89 -13.02 22.16
CA SER A 341 -10.57 -12.99 21.56
C SER A 341 -9.60 -13.95 22.25
N LEU A 342 -9.57 -13.99 23.60
CA LEU A 342 -8.73 -14.94 24.34
C LEU A 342 -9.14 -16.38 24.10
N LYS A 343 -10.44 -16.70 24.05
CA LYS A 343 -10.90 -18.06 23.70
C LYS A 343 -10.41 -18.44 22.31
N SER A 344 -10.61 -17.56 21.33
CA SER A 344 -10.13 -17.80 19.95
C SER A 344 -8.61 -17.98 19.88
N PHE A 345 -7.85 -17.27 20.71
CA PHE A 345 -6.40 -17.39 20.79
C PHE A 345 -5.96 -18.74 21.34
N PHE A 346 -6.52 -19.17 22.48
CA PHE A 346 -6.21 -20.47 23.08
C PHE A 346 -6.73 -21.66 22.28
N ASP A 347 -7.81 -21.48 21.49
CA ASP A 347 -8.34 -22.53 20.61
C ASP A 347 -7.51 -22.69 19.33
N LYS A 348 -7.04 -21.56 18.73
CA LYS A 348 -6.17 -21.57 17.54
C LYS A 348 -4.76 -22.04 17.87
N ASN A 349 -4.16 -21.50 18.92
CA ASN A 349 -2.88 -21.95 19.45
C ASN A 349 -3.13 -23.19 20.30
N ARG A 350 -3.46 -24.31 19.63
CA ARG A 350 -3.55 -25.63 20.27
C ARG A 350 -2.40 -25.76 21.25
N ILE A 351 -2.74 -25.95 22.51
CA ILE A 351 -1.88 -26.06 23.70
C ILE A 351 -0.84 -27.19 23.52
N GLN A 352 0.09 -27.06 22.57
CA GLN A 352 1.13 -28.05 22.28
C GLN A 352 2.28 -27.90 23.28
N SER A 353 2.54 -26.68 23.76
CA SER A 353 3.35 -26.38 24.94
C SER A 353 2.40 -26.06 26.09
N GLY A 354 2.00 -27.07 26.89
CA GLY A 354 1.15 -26.78 28.05
C GLY A 354 1.72 -25.66 28.93
N VAL A 355 0.82 -24.80 29.42
CA VAL A 355 1.12 -23.53 30.09
C VAL A 355 1.10 -23.73 31.60
N THR A 356 2.04 -23.11 32.32
CA THR A 356 2.01 -23.11 33.80
C THR A 356 1.02 -22.09 34.33
N ALA A 357 0.53 -22.29 35.57
CA ALA A 357 -0.41 -21.36 36.18
C ALA A 357 0.17 -19.96 36.33
N HIS A 358 1.45 -19.87 36.72
CA HIS A 358 2.14 -18.60 36.90
C HIS A 358 2.33 -17.82 35.58
N GLN A 359 2.67 -18.50 34.48
CA GLN A 359 2.77 -17.88 33.15
C GLN A 359 1.42 -17.33 32.68
N LEU A 360 0.36 -18.13 32.85
CA LEU A 360 -0.99 -17.70 32.48
C LEU A 360 -1.44 -16.50 33.31
N GLU A 361 -1.16 -16.50 34.61
CA GLU A 361 -1.51 -15.37 35.48
C GLU A 361 -0.79 -14.09 35.09
N THR A 362 0.52 -14.17 34.86
CA THR A 362 1.37 -13.05 34.43
C THR A 362 0.92 -12.51 33.08
N PHE A 363 0.62 -13.39 32.11
CA PHE A 363 0.08 -13.02 30.81
C PHE A 363 -1.25 -12.26 30.95
N LEU A 364 -2.19 -12.79 31.72
CA LEU A 364 -3.51 -12.15 31.91
C LEU A 364 -3.40 -10.81 32.64
N ASP A 365 -2.55 -10.71 33.66
CA ASP A 365 -2.31 -9.44 34.36
C ASP A 365 -1.71 -8.39 33.42
N THR A 366 -0.74 -8.80 32.61
CA THR A 366 -0.12 -7.92 31.59
C THR A 366 -1.16 -7.44 30.59
N CYS A 367 -2.01 -8.34 30.07
CA CYS A 367 -3.08 -7.99 29.13
C CYS A 367 -4.06 -6.98 29.73
N ILE A 368 -4.52 -7.21 30.96
CA ILE A 368 -5.49 -6.34 31.64
C ILE A 368 -4.88 -4.97 31.93
N CYS A 369 -3.63 -4.93 32.42
CA CYS A 369 -2.94 -3.68 32.71
C CYS A 369 -2.74 -2.86 31.43
N ARG A 370 -2.27 -3.50 30.34
CA ARG A 370 -2.12 -2.83 29.04
C ARG A 370 -3.43 -2.36 28.44
N LEU A 371 -4.51 -3.14 28.58
CA LEU A 371 -5.80 -2.72 28.06
C LEU A 371 -6.31 -1.46 28.77
N ARG A 372 -6.06 -1.33 30.07
CA ARG A 372 -6.45 -0.14 30.85
C ARG A 372 -5.70 1.10 30.40
N SER A 373 -4.40 1.00 30.15
CA SER A 373 -3.58 2.14 29.72
C SER A 373 -3.83 2.57 28.26
N LYS A 374 -4.60 1.80 27.50
CA LYS A 374 -4.94 2.08 26.09
C LYS A 374 -6.26 2.82 25.90
N LYS A 375 -7.00 3.07 26.98
CA LYS A 375 -8.25 3.84 26.91
C LYS A 375 -7.93 5.28 26.54
N ILE A 376 -8.77 5.87 25.69
CA ILE A 376 -8.65 7.28 25.33
C ILE A 376 -8.86 8.14 26.58
N GLU A 377 -8.02 9.15 26.78
CA GLU A 377 -8.14 10.04 27.93
C GLU A 377 -9.26 11.07 27.71
N PRO A 378 -10.15 11.30 28.71
CA PRO A 378 -11.09 12.40 28.65
C PRO A 378 -10.41 13.76 28.46
N GLY A 379 -11.01 14.63 27.66
CA GLY A 379 -10.43 15.91 27.24
C GLY A 379 -9.56 15.81 25.98
N SER A 380 -9.30 14.61 25.46
CA SER A 380 -8.54 14.44 24.22
C SER A 380 -9.22 15.13 23.03
N PRO A 381 -8.51 15.97 22.25
CA PRO A 381 -9.04 16.66 21.07
C PRO A 381 -9.09 15.70 19.86
N VAL A 382 -9.96 14.68 19.94
CA VAL A 382 -10.01 13.59 18.95
C VAL A 382 -10.39 14.05 17.54
N GLY A 383 -11.13 15.16 17.41
CA GLY A 383 -11.45 15.73 16.11
C GLY A 383 -10.22 16.29 15.39
N VAL A 384 -9.37 17.02 16.11
CA VAL A 384 -8.09 17.57 15.59
C VAL A 384 -7.15 16.44 15.18
N VAL A 385 -6.99 15.43 16.04
CA VAL A 385 -6.14 14.25 15.75
C VAL A 385 -6.65 13.51 14.51
N GLY A 386 -7.97 13.32 14.42
CA GLY A 386 -8.61 12.71 13.25
C GLY A 386 -8.40 13.51 11.96
N ALA A 387 -8.63 14.83 12.01
CA ALA A 387 -8.45 15.73 10.89
C ALA A 387 -7.01 15.70 10.36
N GLN A 388 -6.02 15.79 11.26
CA GLN A 388 -4.60 15.76 10.90
C GLN A 388 -4.19 14.41 10.32
N SER A 389 -4.68 13.31 10.90
CA SER A 389 -4.38 11.95 10.43
C SER A 389 -4.90 11.71 9.00
N ILE A 390 -6.14 12.16 8.73
CA ILE A 390 -6.73 12.09 7.38
C ILE A 390 -5.96 13.01 6.42
N GLY A 391 -5.65 14.25 6.81
CA GLY A 391 -4.90 15.20 5.98
C GLY A 391 -3.52 14.68 5.56
N GLU A 392 -2.77 14.10 6.51
CA GLU A 392 -1.46 13.49 6.25
C GLU A 392 -1.57 12.26 5.33
N ALA A 393 -2.62 11.45 5.49
CA ALA A 393 -2.88 10.33 4.58
C ALA A 393 -3.16 10.83 3.15
N ILE A 394 -4.01 11.85 2.98
CA ILE A 394 -4.30 12.47 1.68
C ILE A 394 -3.04 13.07 1.05
N LEU A 395 -2.16 13.68 1.86
CA LEU A 395 -0.88 14.20 1.38
C LEU A 395 0.02 13.10 0.79
N ARG A 396 -0.05 11.87 1.32
CA ARG A 396 0.71 10.71 0.83
C ARG A 396 0.07 10.03 -0.38
N MET A 397 -1.25 10.17 -0.59
CA MET A 397 -1.93 9.61 -1.76
C MET A 397 -1.37 10.15 -3.06
N ARG A 398 -1.34 9.35 -4.14
CA ARG A 398 -1.00 9.88 -5.47
C ARG A 398 -2.13 10.78 -5.98
N VAL A 399 -1.81 11.72 -6.88
CA VAL A 399 -2.82 12.60 -7.50
C VAL A 399 -3.87 11.76 -8.19
N GLU A 400 -3.44 10.72 -8.90
CA GLU A 400 -4.29 9.65 -9.42
C GLU A 400 -3.62 8.32 -9.09
N ALA A 401 -4.42 7.30 -8.80
CA ALA A 401 -3.93 5.93 -8.90
C ALA A 401 -3.91 5.58 -10.38
N SER A 402 -2.73 5.59 -11.00
CA SER A 402 -2.50 4.97 -12.31
C SER A 402 -2.54 3.43 -12.17
N HIS A 403 -3.64 2.92 -11.64
CA HIS A 403 -4.01 1.53 -11.79
C HIS A 403 -5.23 1.57 -12.69
N PHE A 404 -5.00 1.44 -14.00
CA PHE A 404 -5.91 0.62 -14.79
C PHE A 404 -5.97 -0.69 -14.02
N ALA A 405 -7.10 -0.96 -13.37
CA ALA A 405 -7.27 -2.17 -12.58
C ALA A 405 -6.89 -3.35 -13.49
N ARG A 406 -6.22 -4.36 -12.94
CA ARG A 406 -5.81 -5.60 -13.64
C ARG A 406 -6.99 -6.44 -14.17
N VAL A 407 -8.19 -5.88 -14.18
CA VAL A 407 -9.42 -6.42 -14.72
C VAL A 407 -9.72 -5.55 -15.93
N GLY A 408 -9.81 -6.13 -17.13
CA GLY A 408 -10.05 -5.43 -18.41
C GLY A 408 -11.40 -4.73 -18.47
N SER A 409 -11.63 -3.79 -17.56
CA SER A 409 -12.83 -2.99 -17.45
C SER A 409 -12.48 -1.52 -17.65
N THR A 410 -13.18 -0.93 -18.59
CA THR A 410 -13.19 0.48 -19.04
C THR A 410 -13.50 1.51 -17.95
N ILE A 411 -13.41 1.13 -16.68
CA ILE A 411 -13.84 1.94 -15.55
C ILE A 411 -12.66 2.80 -15.10
N THR A 412 -12.60 4.00 -15.67
CA THR A 412 -11.75 5.09 -15.17
C THR A 412 -12.38 5.66 -13.90
N ALA A 413 -12.18 4.99 -12.77
CA ALA A 413 -12.58 5.53 -11.47
C ALA A 413 -11.67 6.72 -11.12
N THR A 414 -12.25 7.85 -10.70
CA THR A 414 -11.47 8.92 -10.05
C THR A 414 -10.94 8.37 -8.73
N LEU A 415 -9.61 8.28 -8.61
CA LEU A 415 -8.93 7.77 -7.41
C LEU A 415 -7.92 8.80 -6.91
N GLY A 416 -7.63 8.76 -5.61
CA GLY A 416 -6.66 9.65 -4.99
C GLY A 416 -7.25 11.01 -4.60
N VAL A 417 -6.46 12.06 -4.76
CA VAL A 417 -6.76 13.40 -4.25
C VAL A 417 -8.04 14.03 -4.84
N PRO A 418 -8.32 13.94 -6.16
CA PRO A 418 -9.55 14.47 -6.74
C PRO A 418 -10.82 13.81 -6.16
N HIS A 419 -10.79 12.50 -5.95
CA HIS A 419 -11.93 11.79 -5.37
C HIS A 419 -12.15 12.17 -3.90
N MET A 420 -11.06 12.31 -3.13
CA MET A 420 -11.16 12.83 -1.76
C MET A 420 -11.76 14.23 -1.71
N LYS A 421 -11.47 15.07 -2.70
CA LYS A 421 -12.06 16.41 -2.81
C LYS A 421 -13.56 16.36 -3.09
N GLU A 422 -14.01 15.48 -3.99
CA GLU A 422 -15.44 15.23 -4.25
C GLU A 422 -16.18 14.77 -2.98
N ILE A 423 -15.59 13.83 -2.22
CA ILE A 423 -16.17 13.30 -0.98
C ILE A 423 -16.24 14.38 0.11
N ILE A 424 -15.11 15.04 0.42
CA ILE A 424 -15.04 16.02 1.50
C ILE A 424 -15.86 17.27 1.15
N GLY A 425 -15.89 17.66 -0.13
CA GLY A 425 -16.66 18.79 -0.63
C GLY A 425 -18.17 18.54 -0.70
N GLY A 426 -18.62 17.28 -0.62
CA GLY A 426 -20.03 16.93 -0.76
C GLY A 426 -20.62 17.34 -2.11
N GLU A 427 -19.84 17.17 -3.19
CA GLU A 427 -20.23 17.63 -4.52
C GLU A 427 -21.41 16.81 -5.08
N LYS A 428 -22.43 17.49 -5.63
CA LYS A 428 -23.61 16.83 -6.21
C LYS A 428 -23.32 16.12 -7.52
N ARG A 429 -22.28 16.54 -8.25
CA ARG A 429 -21.87 15.98 -9.53
C ARG A 429 -20.45 15.47 -9.38
N ILE A 430 -20.30 14.14 -9.38
CA ILE A 430 -19.01 13.47 -9.31
C ILE A 430 -18.55 13.07 -10.72
N SER A 431 -17.24 13.02 -10.94
CA SER A 431 -16.66 12.78 -12.26
C SER A 431 -16.91 11.36 -12.78
N ALA A 432 -16.85 10.35 -11.90
CA ALA A 432 -17.00 8.94 -12.27
C ALA A 432 -17.96 8.19 -11.32
N PRO A 433 -19.30 8.37 -11.48
CA PRO A 433 -20.28 7.62 -10.70
C PRO A 433 -20.31 6.14 -11.12
N ILE A 434 -20.01 5.24 -10.18
CA ILE A 434 -20.01 3.79 -10.42
C ILE A 434 -21.07 3.15 -9.51
N ILE A 435 -21.89 2.26 -10.10
CA ILE A 435 -22.87 1.47 -9.37
C ILE A 435 -22.47 0.00 -9.50
N THR A 436 -22.10 -0.63 -8.38
CA THR A 436 -21.86 -2.07 -8.31
C THR A 436 -23.18 -2.78 -8.05
N VAL A 437 -23.64 -3.56 -9.02
CA VAL A 437 -24.88 -4.35 -8.92
C VAL A 437 -24.51 -5.81 -8.68
N ALA A 438 -24.83 -6.32 -7.49
CA ALA A 438 -24.72 -7.75 -7.21
C ALA A 438 -25.92 -8.47 -7.81
N LEU A 439 -25.68 -9.56 -8.54
CA LEU A 439 -26.77 -10.40 -9.06
C LEU A 439 -27.21 -11.36 -7.95
N LEU A 440 -28.50 -11.72 -7.95
CA LEU A 440 -29.05 -12.68 -6.98
C LEU A 440 -28.64 -14.12 -7.32
N CYS A 441 -28.39 -14.40 -8.60
CA CYS A 441 -27.91 -15.67 -9.10
C CYS A 441 -26.71 -15.40 -10.02
N ASP A 442 -25.51 -15.78 -9.57
CA ASP A 442 -24.26 -15.62 -10.32
C ASP A 442 -23.95 -16.86 -11.21
N ASP A 443 -24.87 -17.83 -11.29
CA ASP A 443 -24.63 -19.16 -11.86
C ASP A 443 -24.49 -19.18 -13.41
N SER A 444 -24.85 -18.10 -14.10
CA SER A 444 -24.76 -18.04 -15.57
C SER A 444 -24.38 -16.66 -16.11
N GLU A 445 -23.42 -16.66 -17.04
CA GLU A 445 -22.98 -15.46 -17.77
C GLU A 445 -24.11 -14.87 -18.64
N ASP A 446 -24.97 -15.73 -19.21
CA ASP A 446 -26.13 -15.31 -20.00
C ASP A 446 -27.13 -14.48 -19.19
N ALA A 447 -27.38 -14.86 -17.94
CA ALA A 447 -28.25 -14.08 -17.06
C ALA A 447 -27.63 -12.72 -16.73
N ALA A 448 -26.31 -12.68 -16.47
CA ALA A 448 -25.59 -11.44 -16.24
C ALA A 448 -25.66 -10.50 -17.47
N GLN A 449 -25.51 -11.03 -18.68
CA GLN A 449 -25.60 -10.26 -19.91
C GLN A 449 -27.02 -9.73 -20.17
N ARG A 450 -28.07 -10.50 -19.84
CA ARG A 450 -29.47 -10.03 -19.92
C ARG A 450 -29.73 -8.86 -18.97
N VAL A 451 -29.29 -8.98 -17.72
CA VAL A 451 -29.44 -7.91 -16.73
C VAL A 451 -28.65 -6.67 -17.15
N ARG A 452 -27.43 -6.84 -17.65
CA ARG A 452 -26.62 -5.75 -18.22
C ARG A 452 -27.36 -5.01 -19.33
N ASN A 453 -27.97 -5.74 -20.26
CA ASN A 453 -28.72 -5.15 -21.36
C ASN A 453 -29.99 -4.42 -20.90
N TRP A 454 -30.64 -4.88 -19.83
CA TRP A 454 -31.83 -4.22 -19.28
C TRP A 454 -31.52 -2.89 -18.57
N ILE A 455 -30.37 -2.82 -17.88
CA ILE A 455 -29.94 -1.60 -17.16
C ILE A 455 -29.27 -0.61 -18.14
N GLY A 456 -28.60 -1.12 -19.17
CA GLY A 456 -27.89 -0.33 -20.16
C GLY A 456 -28.81 0.64 -20.90
N LYS A 457 -28.38 1.90 -21.04
CA LYS A 457 -29.11 2.90 -21.82
C LYS A 457 -29.07 2.54 -23.30
N ALA A 458 -30.17 2.01 -23.82
CA ALA A 458 -30.36 1.87 -25.26
C ALA A 458 -30.86 3.20 -25.84
N SER A 459 -30.16 3.72 -26.84
CA SER A 459 -30.62 4.86 -27.65
C SER A 459 -30.78 4.42 -29.11
N LEU A 460 -31.54 5.18 -29.90
CA LEU A 460 -31.80 4.80 -31.30
C LEU A 460 -30.54 4.89 -32.17
N GLY A 461 -29.61 5.80 -31.85
CA GLY A 461 -28.40 6.08 -32.65
C GLY A 461 -27.51 4.85 -32.92
N PRO A 462 -27.08 4.10 -31.89
CA PRO A 462 -26.28 2.88 -32.07
C PRO A 462 -26.95 1.77 -32.87
N VAL A 463 -28.29 1.80 -32.99
CA VAL A 463 -29.08 0.79 -33.71
C VAL A 463 -29.44 1.24 -35.14
N SER A 464 -29.37 2.54 -35.41
CA SER A 464 -29.71 3.13 -36.70
C SER A 464 -28.48 3.30 -37.60
N ASN A 465 -28.50 2.75 -38.81
CA ASN A 465 -27.42 2.96 -39.79
C ASN A 465 -27.42 4.38 -40.40
N SER A 466 -28.60 5.00 -40.56
CA SER A 466 -28.73 6.38 -41.05
C SER A 466 -30.10 6.97 -40.70
N PHE A 467 -30.18 8.30 -40.62
CA PHE A 467 -31.44 9.03 -40.51
C PHE A 467 -31.71 9.75 -41.83
N LEU A 468 -32.81 9.40 -42.50
CA LEU A 468 -33.22 10.02 -43.76
C LEU A 468 -34.37 10.98 -43.48
N ASN A 469 -34.10 12.29 -43.59
CA ASN A 469 -35.14 13.32 -43.52
C ASN A 469 -35.90 13.35 -44.85
N ILE A 470 -37.09 12.75 -44.88
CA ILE A 470 -38.01 12.89 -46.00
C ILE A 470 -38.72 14.24 -45.85
N LEU A 471 -38.20 15.28 -46.50
CA LEU A 471 -38.96 16.50 -46.76
C LEU A 471 -40.07 16.14 -47.76
N MET A 472 -41.26 15.79 -47.25
CA MET A 472 -42.47 15.72 -48.07
C MET A 472 -42.79 17.15 -48.55
N TYR A 473 -42.44 17.45 -49.79
CA TYR A 473 -43.13 18.49 -50.57
C TYR A 473 -44.60 18.07 -50.71
N LEU A 474 -45.43 18.47 -49.75
CA LEU A 474 -46.88 18.54 -49.95
C LEU A 474 -47.12 19.64 -50.98
N LYS A 475 -47.53 19.22 -52.17
CA LYS A 475 -47.89 20.05 -53.32
C LYS A 475 -49.12 20.90 -53.05
#